data_AF-A0A961R5J2-F1
#
_entry.id   AF-A0A961R5J2-F1
#
_cell.length_a   1.000
_cell.length_b   1.000
_cell.length_c   1.000
_cell.angle_alpha   90.00
_cell.angle_beta   90.00
_cell.angle_gamma   90.00
#
_symmetry.space_group_name_H-M   'P 1'
#
loop_
_entity.id
_entity.type
_entity.pdbx_description
1 polymer ?
#
loop_
_entity_poly.entity_id
_entity_poly.type
_entity_poly.pdbx_seq_one_letter_code
_entity_poly.pdbx_strand_id
1 'polypeptide(L)'
;MPNKPLFEMPPFTVCPNCGKESLGILSVGGNQCSKRCYECRHTVYEGLPELDKKVLYLDQNLFSALYKFEQGGRPPPGHERFISEVHRLLRRLVLNQQIIMPSSDIHLDESIVFHESEALRLAIEMLGGDASFHNVHHIELSQAIAAAEAFFEKRDPIHSSDVDGILLHDRNQWLPRLHITVNSDFSAFADEIRENRGRGHTAMQSIFDKWTDEKKPFEEVLSAELNSTVQAKTGALLQFFSNYSSSIENADPMKFLNVIGNPIFTEYKTVRSLAGKYGFEGDEADKCVLSFWSSEQAQTIPHHRVAAYFFA
;
A
#
# COMPACT_ATOMS: atom_id res chain seq x y z
N MET A 1 5.78 -38.13 -33.64
CA MET A 1 6.24 -36.72 -33.71
C MET A 1 7.12 -36.47 -32.50
N PRO A 2 8.32 -35.87 -32.61
CA PRO A 2 9.08 -35.51 -31.42
C PRO A 2 8.25 -34.55 -30.57
N ASN A 3 8.13 -34.85 -29.27
CA ASN A 3 7.42 -33.97 -28.35
C ASN A 3 8.21 -32.67 -28.26
N LYS A 4 7.69 -31.60 -28.87
CA LYS A 4 8.30 -30.28 -28.76
C LYS A 4 8.03 -29.75 -27.34
N PRO A 5 9.04 -29.17 -26.65
CA PRO A 5 8.79 -28.51 -25.37
C PRO A 5 7.75 -27.41 -25.57
N LEU A 6 6.69 -27.44 -24.77
CA LEU A 6 5.58 -26.48 -24.84
C LEU A 6 5.75 -25.38 -23.79
N PHE A 7 6.31 -25.73 -22.63
CA PHE A 7 6.48 -24.82 -21.49
C PHE A 7 7.90 -24.84 -20.90
N GLU A 8 8.61 -25.94 -21.13
CA GLU A 8 9.97 -26.18 -20.66
C GLU A 8 10.97 -25.34 -21.46
N MET A 9 11.83 -24.59 -20.76
CA MET A 9 12.83 -23.73 -21.37
C MET A 9 14.25 -24.27 -21.15
N PRO A 10 15.21 -23.89 -22.02
CA PRO A 10 16.61 -24.15 -21.78
C PRO A 10 17.12 -23.46 -20.50
N PRO A 11 18.27 -23.87 -19.96
CA PRO A 11 19.11 -24.98 -20.43
C PRO A 11 18.45 -26.35 -20.19
N PHE A 12 18.53 -27.24 -21.18
CA PHE A 12 18.08 -28.62 -21.04
C PHE A 12 19.21 -29.46 -20.45
N THR A 13 18.85 -30.38 -19.57
CA THR A 13 19.78 -31.30 -18.90
C THR A 13 19.30 -32.74 -19.05
N VAL A 14 20.17 -33.69 -18.72
CA VAL A 14 19.84 -35.13 -18.77
C VAL A 14 18.76 -35.44 -17.75
N CYS A 15 17.64 -36.00 -18.20
CA CYS A 15 16.56 -36.43 -17.33
C CYS A 15 16.97 -37.68 -16.55
N PRO A 16 16.88 -37.69 -15.20
CA PRO A 16 17.26 -38.85 -14.38
C PRO A 16 16.37 -40.06 -14.60
N ASN A 17 15.16 -39.88 -15.14
CA ASN A 17 14.20 -40.96 -15.37
C ASN A 17 14.36 -41.64 -16.74
N CYS A 18 14.56 -40.88 -17.82
CA CYS A 18 14.63 -41.44 -19.18
C CYS A 18 16.01 -41.31 -19.86
N GLY A 19 16.98 -40.66 -19.22
CA GLY A 19 18.36 -40.51 -19.73
C GLY A 19 18.54 -39.58 -20.92
N LYS A 20 17.47 -38.93 -21.40
CA LYS A 20 17.52 -37.99 -22.54
C LYS A 20 17.80 -36.56 -22.06
N GLU A 21 18.48 -35.75 -22.88
CA GLU A 21 18.70 -34.31 -22.64
C GLU A 21 17.42 -33.50 -22.92
N SER A 22 16.44 -33.64 -22.02
CA SER A 22 15.10 -33.07 -22.18
C SER A 22 14.50 -32.49 -20.91
N LEU A 23 15.25 -32.44 -19.82
CA LEU A 23 14.85 -31.84 -18.55
C LEU A 23 15.13 -30.33 -18.58
N GLY A 24 14.10 -29.52 -18.80
CA GLY A 24 14.21 -28.05 -18.89
C GLY A 24 13.52 -27.34 -17.73
N ILE A 25 13.72 -26.03 -17.62
CA ILE A 25 13.10 -25.18 -16.58
C ILE A 25 11.61 -25.00 -16.91
N LEU A 26 10.74 -25.48 -16.02
CA LEU A 26 9.31 -25.32 -16.12
C LEU A 26 8.85 -24.02 -15.44
N SER A 27 9.24 -23.82 -14.19
CA SER A 27 8.91 -22.61 -13.42
C SER A 27 10.03 -22.26 -12.44
N VAL A 28 10.14 -20.97 -12.14
CA VAL A 28 10.98 -20.39 -11.08
C VAL A 28 10.06 -19.49 -10.29
N GLY A 29 10.13 -19.53 -8.97
CA GLY A 29 9.37 -18.64 -8.09
C GLY A 29 9.45 -19.06 -6.62
N GLY A 30 9.24 -18.12 -5.71
CA GLY A 30 9.33 -18.41 -4.27
C GLY A 30 10.76 -18.80 -3.90
N ASN A 31 10.94 -19.99 -3.32
CA ASN A 31 12.23 -20.54 -2.93
C ASN A 31 12.67 -21.76 -3.76
N GLN A 32 12.03 -22.00 -4.92
CA GLN A 32 12.29 -23.21 -5.71
C GLN A 32 12.20 -23.00 -7.23
N CYS A 33 12.96 -23.83 -7.94
CA CYS A 33 12.91 -24.01 -9.39
C CYS A 33 12.35 -25.39 -9.70
N SER A 34 11.28 -25.46 -10.48
CA SER A 34 10.79 -26.73 -11.01
C SER A 34 11.34 -26.96 -12.41
N LYS A 35 11.91 -28.15 -12.63
CA LYS A 35 12.36 -28.62 -13.93
C LYS A 35 11.51 -29.81 -14.36
N ARG A 36 11.12 -29.86 -15.63
CA ARG A 36 10.30 -30.96 -16.16
C ARG A 36 10.88 -31.50 -17.46
N CYS A 37 10.83 -32.81 -17.59
CA CYS A 37 11.22 -33.50 -18.81
C CYS A 37 10.10 -33.38 -19.84
N TYR A 38 10.34 -32.78 -21.01
CA TYR A 38 9.30 -32.69 -22.04
C TYR A 38 9.00 -34.04 -22.72
N GLU A 39 9.86 -35.05 -22.55
CA GLU A 39 9.69 -36.40 -23.10
C GLU A 39 8.84 -37.31 -22.19
N CYS A 40 9.24 -37.44 -20.91
CA CYS A 40 8.60 -38.37 -19.96
C CYS A 40 7.82 -37.70 -18.83
N ARG A 41 7.74 -36.36 -18.82
CA ARG A 41 7.03 -35.53 -17.81
C ARG A 41 7.52 -35.66 -16.36
N HIS A 42 8.60 -36.39 -16.12
CA HIS A 42 9.26 -36.42 -14.82
C HIS A 42 9.65 -34.99 -14.38
N THR A 43 9.35 -34.65 -13.13
CA THR A 43 9.54 -33.31 -12.57
C THR A 43 10.50 -33.40 -11.39
N VAL A 44 11.46 -32.48 -11.36
CA VAL A 44 12.45 -32.32 -10.29
C VAL A 44 12.29 -30.91 -9.72
N TYR A 45 12.45 -30.79 -8.40
CA TYR A 45 12.44 -29.51 -7.70
C TYR A 45 13.83 -29.23 -7.14
N GLU A 46 14.33 -28.02 -7.38
CA GLU A 46 15.62 -27.55 -6.90
C GLU A 46 15.39 -26.33 -6.01
N GLY A 47 16.00 -26.33 -4.81
CA GLY A 47 15.98 -25.16 -3.94
C GLY A 47 16.75 -24.00 -4.57
N LEU A 48 16.20 -22.79 -4.48
CA LEU A 48 16.89 -21.58 -4.89
C LEU A 48 17.69 -21.00 -3.72
N PRO A 49 18.76 -20.23 -4.00
CA PRO A 49 19.47 -19.50 -2.96
C PRO A 49 18.54 -18.58 -2.17
N GLU A 50 18.80 -18.42 -0.88
CA GLU A 50 18.10 -17.45 -0.04
C GLU A 50 18.37 -16.02 -0.53
N LEU A 51 17.36 -15.16 -0.43
CA LEU A 51 17.44 -13.75 -0.81
C LEU A 51 17.32 -12.87 0.43
N ASP A 52 17.99 -11.72 0.40
CA ASP A 52 17.80 -10.61 1.34
C ASP A 52 17.63 -9.31 0.53
N LYS A 53 16.43 -9.12 -0.01
CA LYS A 53 16.13 -7.97 -0.87
C LYS A 53 15.96 -6.72 -0.01
N LYS A 54 16.54 -5.62 -0.46
CA LYS A 54 16.27 -4.31 0.16
C LYS A 54 14.96 -3.73 -0.37
N VAL A 55 14.20 -3.12 0.53
CA VAL A 55 12.96 -2.43 0.17
C VAL A 55 13.28 -0.97 -0.13
N LEU A 56 12.90 -0.50 -1.31
CA LEU A 56 13.06 0.88 -1.71
C LEU A 56 11.69 1.48 -2.04
N TYR A 57 11.24 2.42 -1.23
CA TYR A 57 10.04 3.19 -1.54
C TYR A 57 10.37 4.27 -2.57
N LEU A 58 9.60 4.31 -3.66
CA LEU A 58 9.62 5.40 -4.63
C LEU A 58 8.30 6.14 -4.56
N ASP A 59 8.36 7.46 -4.56
CA ASP A 59 7.16 8.29 -4.65
C ASP A 59 6.58 8.30 -6.08
N GLN A 60 5.35 8.81 -6.21
CA GLN A 60 4.67 8.91 -7.49
C GLN A 60 5.39 9.80 -8.51
N ASN A 61 6.07 10.85 -8.04
CA ASN A 61 6.76 11.79 -8.93
C ASN A 61 7.92 11.10 -9.65
N LEU A 62 8.71 10.33 -8.92
CA LEU A 62 9.81 9.57 -9.48
C LEU A 62 9.31 8.43 -10.37
N PHE A 63 8.26 7.69 -9.96
CA PHE A 63 7.62 6.69 -10.83
C PHE A 63 7.15 7.31 -12.16
N SER A 64 6.44 8.44 -12.09
CA SER A 64 5.94 9.15 -13.28
C SER A 64 7.07 9.63 -14.18
N ALA A 65 8.18 10.10 -13.60
CA ALA A 65 9.35 10.54 -14.36
C ALA A 65 10.07 9.35 -15.04
N LEU A 66 10.20 8.22 -14.35
CA LEU A 66 10.78 6.99 -14.88
C LEU A 66 9.93 6.40 -16.01
N TYR A 67 8.60 6.34 -15.82
CA TYR A 67 7.67 5.87 -16.84
C TYR A 67 7.76 6.73 -18.11
N LYS A 68 7.70 8.07 -17.98
CA LYS A 68 7.85 8.99 -19.12
C LYS A 68 9.18 8.79 -19.85
N PHE A 69 10.26 8.56 -19.11
CA PHE A 69 11.57 8.28 -19.70
C PHE A 69 11.60 6.95 -20.46
N GLU A 70 10.98 5.89 -19.92
CA GLU A 70 10.88 4.58 -20.57
C GLU A 70 10.08 4.64 -21.88
N GLN A 71 9.03 5.46 -21.93
CA GLN A 71 8.23 5.73 -23.14
C GLN A 71 8.93 6.65 -24.17
N GLY A 72 10.20 7.02 -23.94
CA GLY A 72 10.95 7.92 -24.83
C GLY A 72 10.56 9.40 -24.70
N GLY A 73 9.82 9.76 -23.65
CA GLY A 73 9.50 11.14 -23.29
C GLY A 73 10.70 11.89 -22.70
N ARG A 74 10.56 13.21 -22.57
CA ARG A 74 11.59 14.05 -21.94
C ARG A 74 11.46 14.01 -20.42
N PRO A 75 12.54 13.71 -19.68
CA PRO A 75 12.56 13.89 -18.22
C PRO A 75 12.30 15.35 -17.81
N PRO A 76 12.02 15.60 -16.52
CA PRO A 76 11.94 16.96 -16.00
C PRO A 76 13.22 17.76 -16.33
N PRO A 77 13.10 19.01 -16.79
CA PRO A 77 14.26 19.84 -17.13
C PRO A 77 15.26 19.93 -15.96
N GLY A 78 16.54 19.71 -16.24
CA GLY A 78 17.61 19.74 -15.24
C GLY A 78 17.80 18.43 -14.48
N HIS A 79 16.94 17.42 -14.71
CA HIS A 79 17.02 16.11 -14.07
C HIS A 79 17.27 14.96 -15.06
N GLU A 80 17.58 15.25 -16.33
CA GLU A 80 17.68 14.26 -17.40
C GLU A 80 18.75 13.19 -17.11
N ARG A 81 19.93 13.64 -16.66
CA ARG A 81 21.03 12.74 -16.29
C ARG A 81 20.67 11.89 -15.08
N PHE A 82 20.04 12.49 -14.08
CA PHE A 82 19.63 11.81 -12.86
C PHE A 82 18.61 10.69 -13.16
N ILE A 83 17.54 11.01 -13.90
CA ILE A 83 16.50 10.04 -14.25
C ILE A 83 17.06 8.88 -15.08
N SER A 84 17.90 9.17 -16.07
CA SER A 84 18.55 8.14 -16.89
C SER A 84 19.43 7.19 -16.06
N GLU A 85 20.21 7.76 -15.13
CA GLU A 85 21.08 6.98 -14.26
C GLU A 85 20.29 6.14 -13.25
N VAL A 86 19.28 6.73 -12.60
CA VAL A 86 18.39 6.03 -11.67
C VAL A 86 17.67 4.89 -12.38
N HIS A 87 17.07 5.14 -13.55
CA HIS A 87 16.40 4.12 -14.33
C HIS A 87 17.31 2.91 -14.62
N ARG A 88 18.55 3.17 -15.08
CA ARG A 88 19.54 2.12 -15.35
C ARG A 88 19.91 1.34 -14.10
N LEU A 89 20.12 2.02 -12.97
CA LEU A 89 20.51 1.39 -11.71
C LEU A 89 19.38 0.54 -11.13
N LEU A 90 18.17 1.09 -11.03
CA LEU A 90 17.00 0.38 -10.52
C LEU A 90 16.71 -0.88 -11.33
N ARG A 91 16.70 -0.77 -12.66
CA ARG A 91 16.47 -1.92 -13.54
C ARG A 91 17.50 -3.03 -13.32
N ARG A 92 18.77 -2.68 -13.13
CA ARG A 92 19.82 -3.66 -12.82
C ARG A 92 19.58 -4.32 -11.47
N LEU A 93 19.23 -3.55 -10.43
CA LEU A 93 19.00 -4.07 -9.08
C LEU A 93 17.78 -5.01 -9.03
N VAL A 94 16.68 -4.65 -9.70
CA VAL A 94 15.47 -5.48 -9.81
C VAL A 94 15.75 -6.78 -10.55
N LEU A 95 16.42 -6.72 -11.72
CA LEU A 95 16.77 -7.92 -12.49
C LEU A 95 17.72 -8.86 -11.75
N ASN A 96 18.61 -8.31 -10.92
CA ASN A 96 19.48 -9.08 -10.04
C ASN A 96 18.78 -9.58 -8.76
N GLN A 97 17.48 -9.34 -8.59
CA GLN A 97 16.70 -9.71 -7.40
C GLN A 97 17.27 -9.12 -6.11
N GLN A 98 17.87 -7.91 -6.16
CA GLN A 98 18.52 -7.27 -5.01
C GLN A 98 17.60 -6.31 -4.26
N ILE A 99 16.57 -5.80 -4.94
CA ILE A 99 15.60 -4.87 -4.36
C ILE A 99 14.17 -5.27 -4.75
N ILE A 100 13.21 -4.77 -3.98
CA ILE A 100 11.81 -4.61 -4.37
C ILE A 100 11.40 -3.15 -4.22
N MET A 101 10.43 -2.71 -5.02
CA MET A 101 9.89 -1.36 -4.95
C MET A 101 8.37 -1.43 -4.82
N PRO A 102 7.87 -1.72 -3.61
CA PRO A 102 6.47 -2.06 -3.44
C PRO A 102 5.56 -0.90 -3.84
N SER A 103 4.46 -1.22 -4.53
CA SER A 103 3.41 -0.25 -4.84
C SER A 103 2.48 -0.02 -3.66
N SER A 104 1.89 1.17 -3.58
CA SER A 104 0.83 1.52 -2.64
C SER A 104 -0.48 1.75 -3.39
N ASP A 105 -1.59 1.68 -2.67
CA ASP A 105 -2.91 2.15 -3.11
C ASP A 105 -2.91 3.63 -3.49
N ILE A 106 -2.10 4.47 -2.82
CA ILE A 106 -1.88 5.87 -3.23
C ILE A 106 -1.39 5.94 -4.68
N HIS A 107 -0.40 5.11 -5.06
CA HIS A 107 0.09 5.08 -6.45
C HIS A 107 -1.02 4.68 -7.44
N LEU A 108 -1.92 3.78 -7.04
CA LEU A 108 -3.02 3.32 -7.88
C LEU A 108 -4.08 4.41 -8.07
N ASP A 109 -4.51 5.05 -6.98
CA ASP A 109 -5.49 6.14 -7.00
C ASP A 109 -4.99 7.32 -7.85
N GLU A 110 -3.70 7.62 -7.76
CA GLU A 110 -3.10 8.68 -8.55
C GLU A 110 -2.98 8.33 -10.03
N SER A 111 -2.79 7.04 -10.34
CA SER A 111 -2.66 6.54 -11.71
C SER A 111 -3.99 6.42 -12.44
N ILE A 112 -5.11 6.18 -11.73
CA ILE A 112 -6.47 6.10 -12.34
C ILE A 112 -6.84 7.40 -13.07
N VAL A 113 -6.34 8.54 -12.62
CA VAL A 113 -6.63 9.86 -13.21
C VAL A 113 -5.76 10.15 -14.45
N PHE A 114 -4.73 9.35 -14.71
CA PHE A 114 -3.86 9.50 -15.87
C PHE A 114 -4.49 8.91 -17.14
N HIS A 115 -4.26 9.55 -18.29
CA HIS A 115 -4.87 9.14 -19.57
C HIS A 115 -4.41 7.76 -20.07
N GLU A 116 -3.28 7.25 -19.58
CA GLU A 116 -2.76 5.90 -19.83
C GLU A 116 -2.59 5.12 -18.51
N SER A 117 -3.63 5.14 -17.68
CA SER A 117 -3.64 4.53 -16.34
C SER A 117 -3.19 3.06 -16.33
N GLU A 118 -3.60 2.28 -17.35
CA GLU A 118 -3.26 0.86 -17.48
C GLU A 118 -1.75 0.64 -17.71
N ALA A 119 -1.16 1.41 -18.63
CA ALA A 119 0.25 1.27 -18.98
C ALA A 119 1.17 1.72 -17.84
N LEU A 120 0.79 2.80 -17.14
CA LEU A 120 1.50 3.27 -15.97
C LEU A 120 1.40 2.26 -14.81
N ARG A 121 0.21 1.69 -14.56
CA ARG A 121 0.01 0.67 -13.53
C ARG A 121 0.86 -0.57 -13.81
N LEU A 122 0.84 -1.08 -15.05
CA LEU A 122 1.66 -2.22 -15.43
C LEU A 122 3.16 -1.91 -15.26
N ALA A 123 3.60 -0.70 -15.61
CA ALA A 123 5.00 -0.30 -15.41
C ALA A 123 5.37 -0.27 -13.93
N ILE A 124 4.48 0.23 -13.06
CA ILE A 124 4.68 0.22 -11.60
C ILE A 124 4.76 -1.23 -11.08
N GLU A 125 3.86 -2.12 -11.51
CA GLU A 125 3.88 -3.55 -11.13
C GLU A 125 5.20 -4.22 -11.57
N MET A 126 5.59 -4.03 -12.83
CA MET A 126 6.80 -4.63 -13.40
C MET A 126 8.10 -4.08 -12.81
N LEU A 127 8.19 -2.76 -12.57
CA LEU A 127 9.34 -2.15 -11.89
C LEU A 127 9.36 -2.57 -10.43
N GLY A 128 8.20 -2.66 -9.78
CA GLY A 128 8.04 -2.96 -8.36
C GLY A 128 8.50 -4.35 -7.94
N GLY A 129 8.59 -5.28 -8.89
CA GLY A 129 8.90 -6.68 -8.62
C GLY A 129 7.77 -7.36 -7.89
N ASP A 130 6.53 -7.15 -8.33
CA ASP A 130 5.30 -7.78 -7.81
C ASP A 130 5.08 -7.62 -6.29
N ALA A 131 5.75 -6.65 -5.68
CA ALA A 131 5.58 -6.31 -4.27
C ALA A 131 4.57 -5.18 -4.12
N SER A 132 3.79 -5.25 -3.05
CA SER A 132 2.85 -4.21 -2.66
C SER A 132 2.83 -4.06 -1.15
N PHE A 133 2.53 -2.85 -0.69
CA PHE A 133 2.20 -2.60 0.70
C PHE A 133 0.76 -3.05 0.97
N HIS A 134 0.46 -3.32 2.25
CA HIS A 134 -0.91 -3.27 2.72
C HIS A 134 -1.52 -1.90 2.42
N ASN A 135 -2.84 -1.87 2.20
CA ASN A 135 -3.61 -0.64 2.03
C ASN A 135 -3.32 0.34 3.19
N VAL A 136 -3.28 1.63 2.89
CA VAL A 136 -2.93 2.69 3.85
C VAL A 136 -3.80 2.62 5.11
N HIS A 137 -5.11 2.41 4.97
CA HIS A 137 -6.01 2.30 6.11
C HIS A 137 -5.69 1.11 7.02
N HIS A 138 -5.18 0.01 6.46
CA HIS A 138 -4.73 -1.13 7.28
C HIS A 138 -3.48 -0.78 8.10
N ILE A 139 -2.54 -0.04 7.51
CA ILE A 139 -1.32 0.42 8.20
C ILE A 139 -1.68 1.44 9.29
N GLU A 140 -2.52 2.43 8.97
CA GLU A 140 -3.01 3.44 9.92
C GLU A 140 -3.76 2.80 11.10
N LEU A 141 -4.67 1.87 10.81
CA LEU A 141 -5.41 1.12 11.81
C LEU A 141 -4.48 0.30 12.70
N SER A 142 -3.48 -0.38 12.12
CA SER A 142 -2.50 -1.16 12.89
C SER A 142 -1.71 -0.28 13.87
N GLN A 143 -1.32 0.93 13.44
CA GLN A 143 -0.67 1.91 14.32
C GLN A 143 -1.60 2.39 15.44
N ALA A 144 -2.87 2.65 15.13
CA ALA A 144 -3.88 3.05 16.11
C ALA A 144 -4.16 1.94 17.14
N ILE A 145 -4.24 0.68 16.71
CA ILE A 145 -4.39 -0.48 17.60
C ILE A 145 -3.19 -0.59 18.54
N ALA A 146 -1.96 -0.52 18.02
CA ALA A 146 -0.75 -0.61 18.84
C ALA A 146 -0.70 0.49 19.91
N ALA A 147 -1.15 1.70 19.57
CA ALA A 147 -1.27 2.81 20.52
C ALA A 147 -2.40 2.60 21.53
N ALA A 148 -3.55 2.08 21.10
CA ALA A 148 -4.66 1.77 22.00
C ALA A 148 -4.32 0.66 22.99
N GLU A 149 -3.64 -0.39 22.56
CA GLU A 149 -3.14 -1.46 23.44
C GLU A 149 -2.20 -0.88 24.50
N ALA A 150 -1.24 -0.04 24.07
CA ALA A 150 -0.33 0.63 24.99
C ALA A 150 -1.06 1.52 26.02
N PHE A 151 -2.08 2.26 25.57
CA PHE A 151 -2.94 3.07 26.42
C PHE A 151 -3.67 2.24 27.49
N PHE A 152 -4.28 1.11 27.10
CA PHE A 152 -4.97 0.24 28.05
C PHE A 152 -4.02 -0.45 29.03
N GLU A 153 -2.82 -0.81 28.57
CA GLU A 153 -1.77 -1.43 29.39
C GLU A 153 -0.97 -0.42 30.22
N LYS A 154 -1.21 0.89 30.06
CA LYS A 154 -0.45 1.98 30.70
C LYS A 154 1.06 1.91 30.43
N ARG A 155 1.43 1.57 29.20
CA ARG A 155 2.81 1.58 28.70
C ARG A 155 2.96 2.56 27.55
N ASP A 156 4.20 2.81 27.17
CA ASP A 156 4.49 3.58 25.97
C ASP A 156 4.17 2.76 24.70
N PRO A 157 3.65 3.42 23.64
CA PRO A 157 3.37 2.75 22.38
C PRO A 157 4.67 2.38 21.66
N ILE A 158 4.75 1.13 21.23
CA ILE A 158 5.84 0.62 20.42
C ILE A 158 5.30 0.42 19.02
N HIS A 159 5.76 1.23 18.08
CA HIS A 159 5.44 1.07 16.67
C HIS A 159 6.55 0.27 16.00
N SER A 160 6.19 -0.84 15.37
CA SER A 160 7.15 -1.62 14.59
C SER A 160 7.59 -0.82 13.37
N SER A 161 8.91 -0.74 13.16
CA SER A 161 9.51 -0.27 11.92
C SER A 161 9.85 -1.41 10.97
N ASP A 162 9.39 -2.63 11.27
CA ASP A 162 9.63 -3.79 10.43
C ASP A 162 8.83 -3.66 9.13
N VAL A 163 9.55 -3.58 8.02
CA VAL A 163 8.96 -3.46 6.69
C VAL A 163 8.23 -4.75 6.29
N ASP A 164 8.64 -5.90 6.82
CA ASP A 164 8.01 -7.17 6.48
C ASP A 164 6.59 -7.27 7.08
N GLY A 165 6.28 -6.48 8.11
CA GLY A 165 4.94 -6.34 8.68
C GLY A 165 3.99 -5.41 7.91
N ILE A 166 4.49 -4.65 6.93
CA ILE A 166 3.67 -3.74 6.10
C ILE A 166 3.59 -4.17 4.64
N LEU A 167 4.32 -5.20 4.23
CA LEU A 167 4.25 -5.79 2.90
C LEU A 167 3.14 -6.84 2.82
N LEU A 168 2.41 -6.87 1.72
CA LEU A 168 1.38 -7.89 1.47
C LEU A 168 1.99 -9.28 1.22
N HIS A 169 3.21 -9.31 0.70
CA HIS A 169 3.92 -10.52 0.27
C HIS A 169 5.35 -10.52 0.81
N ASP A 170 5.90 -11.72 0.98
CA ASP A 170 7.28 -11.91 1.40
C ASP A 170 8.25 -11.37 0.34
N ARG A 171 9.10 -10.40 0.75
CA ARG A 171 10.08 -9.77 -0.14
C ARG A 171 11.20 -10.70 -0.58
N ASN A 172 11.52 -11.73 0.20
CA ASN A 172 12.72 -12.55 0.02
C ASN A 172 12.45 -13.79 -0.86
N GLN A 173 11.55 -13.62 -1.83
CA GLN A 173 11.16 -14.66 -2.79
C GLN A 173 11.66 -14.35 -4.18
N TRP A 174 12.09 -15.36 -4.93
CA TRP A 174 12.42 -15.22 -6.33
C TRP A 174 11.18 -14.86 -7.13
N LEU A 175 11.28 -13.82 -7.96
CA LEU A 175 10.16 -13.43 -8.81
C LEU A 175 9.80 -14.55 -9.78
N PRO A 176 8.50 -14.78 -10.01
CA PRO A 176 8.08 -15.75 -10.99
C PRO A 176 8.52 -15.33 -12.38
N ARG A 177 8.79 -16.31 -13.23
CA ARG A 177 9.11 -16.05 -14.64
C ARG A 177 7.92 -15.44 -15.40
N LEU A 178 6.71 -15.83 -15.01
CA LEU A 178 5.47 -15.37 -15.64
C LEU A 178 4.81 -14.39 -14.68
N HIS A 179 4.58 -13.18 -15.17
CA HIS A 179 3.73 -12.20 -14.53
C HIS A 179 2.35 -12.25 -15.17
N ILE A 180 1.32 -12.48 -14.37
CA ILE A 180 -0.07 -12.53 -14.83
C ILE A 180 -0.81 -11.42 -14.09
N THR A 181 -1.20 -10.39 -14.84
CA THR A 181 -2.04 -9.30 -14.32
C THR A 181 -3.44 -9.41 -14.92
N VAL A 182 -4.44 -8.99 -14.16
CA VAL A 182 -5.83 -8.91 -14.62
C VAL A 182 -6.16 -7.43 -14.77
N ASN A 183 -6.34 -7.00 -16.02
CA ASN A 183 -6.80 -5.66 -16.27
C ASN A 183 -8.30 -5.57 -15.92
N SER A 184 -8.62 -4.75 -14.93
CA SER A 184 -9.99 -4.47 -14.52
C SER A 184 -10.29 -3.02 -14.86
N ASP A 185 -11.38 -2.79 -15.59
CA ASP A 185 -11.82 -1.44 -15.94
C ASP A 185 -12.44 -0.76 -14.71
N PHE A 186 -11.72 0.22 -14.16
CA PHE A 186 -12.16 1.04 -13.03
C PHE A 186 -12.73 2.40 -13.45
N SER A 187 -13.00 2.61 -14.75
CA SER A 187 -13.53 3.89 -15.26
C SER A 187 -14.81 4.34 -14.55
N ALA A 188 -15.64 3.40 -14.08
CA ALA A 188 -16.84 3.66 -13.30
C ALA A 188 -16.58 4.44 -11.99
N PHE A 189 -15.37 4.37 -11.43
CA PHE A 189 -14.98 5.07 -10.20
C PHE A 189 -14.21 6.38 -10.47
N ALA A 190 -13.85 6.65 -11.73
CA ALA A 190 -12.98 7.77 -12.09
C ALA A 190 -13.59 9.13 -11.71
N ASP A 191 -14.90 9.29 -11.86
CA ASP A 191 -15.59 10.54 -11.53
C ASP A 191 -15.63 10.80 -10.02
N GLU A 192 -15.86 9.76 -9.21
CA GLU A 192 -15.80 9.86 -7.75
C GLU A 192 -14.39 10.22 -7.26
N ILE A 193 -13.36 9.58 -7.84
CA ILE A 193 -11.95 9.88 -7.53
C ILE A 193 -11.60 11.33 -7.91
N ARG A 194 -12.06 11.81 -9.07
CA ARG A 194 -11.87 13.21 -9.50
C ARG A 194 -12.59 14.19 -8.57
N GLU A 195 -13.82 13.89 -8.16
CA GLU A 195 -14.58 14.72 -7.24
C GLU A 195 -13.91 14.79 -5.86
N ASN A 196 -13.47 13.64 -5.32
CA ASN A 196 -12.72 13.56 -4.07
C ASN A 196 -11.43 14.39 -4.14
N ARG A 197 -10.68 14.33 -5.26
CA ARG A 197 -9.52 15.20 -5.50
C ARG A 197 -9.89 16.68 -5.54
N GLY A 198 -10.99 17.04 -6.20
CA GLY A 198 -11.46 18.42 -6.27
C GLY A 198 -11.83 18.98 -4.89
N ARG A 199 -12.50 18.16 -4.06
CA ARG A 199 -12.78 18.49 -2.65
C ARG A 199 -11.50 18.66 -1.85
N GLY A 200 -10.54 17.75 -1.99
CA GLY A 200 -9.23 17.84 -1.34
C GLY A 200 -8.46 19.10 -1.73
N HIS A 201 -8.44 19.45 -3.02
CA HIS A 201 -7.79 20.67 -3.52
C HIS A 201 -8.42 21.93 -2.92
N THR A 202 -9.76 22.00 -2.91
CA THR A 202 -10.50 23.13 -2.35
C THR A 202 -10.24 23.29 -0.85
N ALA A 203 -10.22 22.18 -0.11
CA ALA A 203 -9.90 22.18 1.32
C ALA A 203 -8.47 22.67 1.57
N MET A 204 -7.47 22.16 0.81
CA MET A 204 -6.09 22.63 0.93
C MET A 204 -5.96 24.11 0.61
N GLN A 205 -6.66 24.61 -0.42
CA GLN A 205 -6.62 26.02 -0.77
C GLN A 205 -7.16 26.89 0.37
N SER A 206 -8.29 26.52 0.96
CA SER A 206 -8.84 27.22 2.12
C SER A 206 -7.88 27.23 3.33
N ILE A 207 -7.15 26.13 3.55
CA ILE A 207 -6.16 26.03 4.62
C ILE A 207 -4.96 26.95 4.30
N PHE A 208 -4.47 26.93 3.06
CA PHE A 208 -3.37 27.77 2.60
C PHE A 208 -3.68 29.27 2.71
N ASP A 209 -4.89 29.68 2.30
CA ASP A 209 -5.35 31.07 2.40
C ASP A 209 -5.36 31.51 3.87
N LYS A 210 -5.90 30.66 4.75
CA LYS A 210 -5.91 30.90 6.21
C LYS A 210 -4.49 31.04 6.79
N TRP A 211 -3.54 30.19 6.41
CA TRP A 211 -2.16 30.30 6.89
C TRP A 211 -1.46 31.56 6.40
N THR A 212 -1.74 31.97 5.16
CA THR A 212 -1.20 33.21 4.57
C THR A 212 -1.66 34.43 5.35
N ASP A 213 -2.90 34.41 5.84
CA ASP A 213 -3.50 35.48 6.65
C ASP A 213 -3.04 35.45 8.12
N GLU A 214 -3.04 34.28 8.77
CA GLU A 214 -2.77 34.16 10.20
C GLU A 214 -1.27 34.21 10.55
N LYS A 215 -0.38 33.77 9.65
CA LYS A 215 1.10 33.76 9.82
C LYS A 215 1.58 33.25 11.19
N LYS A 216 0.92 32.21 11.70
CA LYS A 216 1.28 31.59 12.98
C LYS A 216 2.65 30.91 12.89
N PRO A 217 3.39 30.85 14.01
CA PRO A 217 4.62 30.07 14.07
C PRO A 217 4.29 28.57 13.95
N PHE A 218 5.19 27.82 13.31
CA PHE A 218 5.05 26.38 13.07
C PHE A 218 4.63 25.58 14.33
N GLU A 219 5.24 25.87 15.49
CA GLU A 219 4.93 25.17 16.75
C GLU A 219 3.47 25.35 17.20
N GLU A 220 2.88 26.51 16.96
CA GLU A 220 1.48 26.80 17.29
C GLU A 220 0.53 26.06 16.36
N VAL A 221 0.85 26.00 15.05
CA VAL A 221 0.06 25.26 14.06
C VAL A 221 0.15 23.77 14.32
N LEU A 222 1.36 23.24 14.55
CA LEU A 222 1.58 21.82 14.88
C LEU A 222 0.81 21.40 16.13
N SER A 223 0.84 22.22 17.18
CA SER A 223 0.08 21.96 18.40
C SER A 223 -1.42 21.98 18.14
N ALA A 224 -1.91 22.89 17.28
CA ALA A 224 -3.32 22.92 16.90
C ALA A 224 -3.72 21.67 16.10
N GLU A 225 -2.90 21.21 15.15
CA GLU A 225 -3.18 20.02 14.33
C GLU A 225 -3.15 18.72 15.15
N LEU A 226 -2.19 18.57 16.06
CA LEU A 226 -2.15 17.41 16.95
C LEU A 226 -3.38 17.34 17.87
N ASN A 227 -3.90 18.50 18.32
CA ASN A 227 -5.06 18.58 19.18
C ASN A 227 -6.41 18.55 18.44
N SER A 228 -6.44 18.92 17.14
CA SER A 228 -7.66 18.94 16.32
C SER A 228 -8.15 17.54 15.95
N THR A 229 -7.26 16.54 15.98
CA THR A 229 -7.51 15.15 15.58
C THR A 229 -8.72 14.55 16.31
N VAL A 230 -8.89 14.83 17.61
CA VAL A 230 -10.04 14.32 18.40
C VAL A 230 -11.35 14.86 17.88
N GLN A 231 -11.41 16.17 17.65
CA GLN A 231 -12.61 16.86 17.18
C GLN A 231 -12.98 16.37 15.78
N ALA A 232 -11.98 16.20 14.92
CA ALA A 232 -12.16 15.66 13.57
C ALA A 232 -12.72 14.22 13.60
N LYS A 233 -12.13 13.31 14.39
CA LYS A 233 -12.60 11.92 14.51
C LYS A 233 -14.00 11.83 15.12
N THR A 234 -14.27 12.61 16.17
CA THR A 234 -15.58 12.64 16.82
C THR A 234 -16.65 13.21 15.88
N GLY A 235 -16.34 14.29 15.17
CA GLY A 235 -17.25 14.89 14.19
C GLY A 235 -17.55 13.93 13.04
N ALA A 236 -16.53 13.25 12.50
CA ALA A 236 -16.70 12.26 11.45
C ALA A 236 -17.53 11.04 11.92
N LEU A 237 -17.35 10.60 13.17
CA LEU A 237 -18.16 9.52 13.75
C LEU A 237 -19.62 9.93 13.92
N LEU A 238 -19.90 11.15 14.36
CA LEU A 238 -21.27 11.67 14.45
C LEU A 238 -21.93 11.79 13.06
N GLN A 239 -21.17 12.28 12.07
CA GLN A 239 -21.64 12.35 10.69
C GLN A 239 -21.92 10.94 10.13
N PHE A 240 -21.06 9.96 10.45
CA PHE A 240 -21.29 8.56 10.12
C PHE A 240 -22.63 8.07 10.68
N PHE A 241 -22.93 8.30 11.97
CA PHE A 241 -24.19 7.84 12.57
C PHE A 241 -25.42 8.53 11.94
N SER A 242 -25.32 9.82 11.62
CA SER A 242 -26.37 10.54 10.89
C SER A 242 -26.61 9.95 9.49
N ASN A 243 -25.53 9.64 8.77
CA ASN A 243 -25.61 9.06 7.43
C ASN A 243 -26.11 7.61 7.47
N TYR A 244 -25.74 6.84 8.49
CA TYR A 244 -26.21 5.47 8.70
C TYR A 244 -27.72 5.44 8.92
N SER A 245 -28.24 6.26 9.85
CA SER A 245 -29.68 6.34 10.14
C SER A 245 -30.48 6.71 8.89
N SER A 246 -30.04 7.72 8.14
CA SER A 246 -30.69 8.11 6.88
C SER A 246 -30.56 7.06 5.76
N SER A 247 -29.50 6.24 5.74
CA SER A 247 -29.34 5.17 4.74
C SER A 247 -30.29 3.99 4.98
N ILE A 248 -30.56 3.65 6.24
CA ILE A 248 -31.55 2.63 6.61
C ILE A 248 -32.95 3.07 6.21
N GLU A 249 -33.28 4.34 6.45
CA GLU A 249 -34.58 4.92 6.07
C GLU A 249 -34.82 4.91 4.56
N ASN A 250 -33.75 5.06 3.76
CA ASN A 250 -33.81 5.11 2.30
C ASN A 250 -33.52 3.78 1.59
N ALA A 251 -33.21 2.71 2.32
CA ALA A 251 -32.89 1.37 1.81
C ALA A 251 -31.87 1.37 0.65
N ASP A 252 -30.84 2.22 0.71
CA ASP A 252 -29.79 2.35 -0.30
C ASP A 252 -28.58 1.46 0.06
N PRO A 253 -28.39 0.31 -0.62
CA PRO A 253 -27.34 -0.65 -0.29
C PRO A 253 -25.93 -0.09 -0.54
N MET A 254 -25.77 0.85 -1.48
CA MET A 254 -24.47 1.44 -1.81
C MET A 254 -24.04 2.45 -0.75
N LYS A 255 -24.96 3.28 -0.25
CA LYS A 255 -24.70 4.13 0.93
C LYS A 255 -24.34 3.29 2.15
N PHE A 256 -25.02 2.16 2.35
CA PHE A 256 -24.71 1.25 3.45
C PHE A 256 -23.29 0.68 3.37
N LEU A 257 -22.85 0.26 2.17
CA LEU A 257 -21.49 -0.24 1.94
C LEU A 257 -20.41 0.85 2.15
N ASN A 258 -20.64 2.05 1.63
CA ASN A 258 -19.72 3.19 1.81
C ASN A 258 -19.62 3.63 3.27
N VAL A 259 -20.72 3.51 4.03
CA VAL A 259 -20.75 3.80 5.45
C VAL A 259 -19.92 2.76 6.20
N ILE A 260 -20.12 1.45 5.97
CA ILE A 260 -19.35 0.38 6.63
C ILE A 260 -17.84 0.46 6.33
N GLY A 261 -17.45 0.92 5.14
CA GLY A 261 -16.06 1.11 4.75
C GLY A 261 -15.35 2.33 5.37
N ASN A 262 -16.02 3.12 6.21
CA ASN A 262 -15.41 4.32 6.79
C ASN A 262 -14.22 3.97 7.72
N PRO A 263 -13.01 4.50 7.47
CA PRO A 263 -11.82 4.17 8.26
C PRO A 263 -11.95 4.55 9.74
N ILE A 264 -12.55 5.69 10.04
CA ILE A 264 -12.74 6.19 11.43
C ILE A 264 -13.71 5.30 12.18
N PHE A 265 -14.78 4.84 11.53
CA PHE A 265 -15.71 3.88 12.14
C PHE A 265 -15.08 2.52 12.38
N THR A 266 -14.24 2.05 11.45
CA THR A 266 -13.49 0.80 11.60
C THR A 266 -12.51 0.88 12.77
N GLU A 267 -11.80 1.99 12.91
CA GLU A 267 -10.94 2.27 14.07
C GLU A 267 -11.76 2.27 15.36
N TYR A 268 -12.85 3.04 15.43
CA TYR A 268 -13.74 3.11 16.59
C TYR A 268 -14.21 1.70 17.01
N LYS A 269 -14.73 0.91 16.07
CA LYS A 269 -15.17 -0.47 16.35
C LYS A 269 -14.04 -1.35 16.88
N THR A 270 -12.86 -1.22 16.31
CA THR A 270 -11.71 -2.06 16.67
C THR A 270 -11.18 -1.70 18.05
N VAL A 271 -11.02 -0.41 18.35
CA VAL A 271 -10.60 0.07 19.68
C VAL A 271 -11.67 -0.24 20.73
N ARG A 272 -12.95 -0.12 20.40
CA ARG A 272 -14.06 -0.51 21.30
C ARG A 272 -14.02 -2.00 21.62
N SER A 273 -13.79 -2.84 20.61
CA SER A 273 -13.63 -4.29 20.80
C SER A 273 -12.41 -4.61 21.67
N LEU A 274 -11.31 -3.88 21.47
CA LEU A 274 -10.12 -4.00 22.30
C LEU A 274 -10.40 -3.61 23.76
N ALA A 275 -11.12 -2.52 24.01
CA ALA A 275 -11.55 -2.12 25.36
C ALA A 275 -12.34 -3.25 26.06
N GLY A 276 -13.19 -3.97 25.31
CA GLY A 276 -13.89 -5.16 25.80
C GLY A 276 -12.95 -6.26 26.32
N LYS A 277 -11.80 -6.48 25.66
CA LYS A 277 -10.78 -7.44 26.13
C LYS A 277 -10.14 -7.01 27.46
N TYR A 278 -10.12 -5.70 27.73
CA TYR A 278 -9.65 -5.12 28.99
C TYR A 278 -10.75 -4.95 30.05
N GLY A 279 -11.95 -5.49 29.80
CA GLY A 279 -13.05 -5.55 30.77
C GLY A 279 -14.02 -4.36 30.74
N PHE A 280 -13.95 -3.48 29.74
CA PHE A 280 -14.91 -2.38 29.59
C PHE A 280 -16.12 -2.81 28.75
N GLU A 281 -17.34 -2.58 29.25
CA GLU A 281 -18.58 -2.97 28.56
C GLU A 281 -19.51 -1.79 28.28
N GLY A 282 -20.37 -1.93 27.27
CA GLY A 282 -21.40 -0.94 26.93
C GLY A 282 -20.85 0.48 26.76
N ASP A 283 -21.46 1.45 27.45
CA ASP A 283 -21.09 2.86 27.41
C ASP A 283 -19.69 3.14 27.98
N GLU A 284 -19.15 2.26 28.83
CA GLU A 284 -17.81 2.42 29.39
C GLU A 284 -16.75 2.19 28.30
N ALA A 285 -16.98 1.23 27.40
CA ALA A 285 -16.12 1.01 26.26
C ALA A 285 -16.10 2.23 25.32
N ASP A 286 -17.25 2.88 25.12
CA ASP A 286 -17.36 4.08 24.28
C ASP A 286 -16.63 5.28 24.90
N LYS A 287 -16.76 5.47 26.22
CA LYS A 287 -15.99 6.47 26.96
C LYS A 287 -14.48 6.21 26.89
N CYS A 288 -14.08 4.95 26.91
CA CYS A 288 -12.67 4.57 26.78
C CYS A 288 -12.11 4.93 25.41
N VAL A 289 -12.86 4.74 24.32
CA VAL A 289 -12.42 5.14 22.97
C VAL A 289 -12.19 6.66 22.90
N LEU A 290 -13.14 7.46 23.42
CA LEU A 290 -12.99 8.91 23.45
C LEU A 290 -11.81 9.36 24.34
N SER A 291 -11.61 8.67 25.46
CA SER A 291 -10.47 8.93 26.36
C SER A 291 -9.14 8.58 25.69
N PHE A 292 -9.09 7.49 24.93
CA PHE A 292 -7.93 7.14 24.11
C PHE A 292 -7.66 8.19 23.04
N TRP A 293 -8.66 8.58 22.24
CA TRP A 293 -8.46 9.58 21.19
C TRP A 293 -7.95 10.91 21.74
N SER A 294 -8.41 11.31 22.92
CA SER A 294 -7.95 12.54 23.60
C SER A 294 -6.65 12.40 24.39
N SER A 295 -6.08 11.20 24.45
CA SER A 295 -4.83 10.95 25.17
C SER A 295 -3.60 11.48 24.43
N GLU A 296 -2.53 11.78 25.17
CA GLU A 296 -1.23 12.09 24.59
C GLU A 296 -0.70 10.90 23.75
N GLN A 297 -1.02 9.66 24.13
CA GLN A 297 -0.63 8.47 23.34
C GLN A 297 -1.20 8.52 21.92
N ALA A 298 -2.43 9.00 21.71
CA ALA A 298 -3.02 9.12 20.38
C ALA A 298 -2.29 10.16 19.50
N GLN A 299 -1.64 11.15 20.11
CA GLN A 299 -0.81 12.14 19.40
C GLN A 299 0.55 11.57 18.97
N THR A 300 0.99 10.46 19.58
CA THR A 300 2.25 9.80 19.21
C THR A 300 2.14 8.88 18.00
N ILE A 301 0.91 8.59 17.55
CA ILE A 301 0.63 7.69 16.42
C ILE A 301 1.33 8.22 15.14
N PRO A 302 2.15 7.41 14.45
CA PRO A 302 2.99 7.89 13.35
C PRO A 302 2.24 8.60 12.23
N HIS A 303 1.15 8.04 11.70
CA HIS A 303 0.41 8.67 10.61
C HIS A 303 -0.22 10.01 11.02
N HIS A 304 -0.74 10.14 12.25
CA HIS A 304 -1.22 11.41 12.78
C HIS A 304 -0.10 12.45 12.85
N ARG A 305 1.09 12.04 13.32
CA ARG A 305 2.24 12.93 13.38
C ARG A 305 2.66 13.37 11.98
N VAL A 306 2.80 12.45 11.04
CA VAL A 306 3.17 12.78 9.66
C VAL A 306 2.17 13.77 9.05
N ALA A 307 0.87 13.52 9.24
CA ALA A 307 -0.17 14.44 8.79
C ALA A 307 -0.05 15.82 9.45
N ALA A 308 0.07 15.88 10.78
CA ALA A 308 0.18 17.13 11.52
C ALA A 308 1.43 17.93 11.13
N TYR A 309 2.56 17.27 10.86
CA TYR A 309 3.78 17.93 10.35
C TYR A 309 3.62 18.43 8.92
N PHE A 310 2.84 17.74 8.09
CA PHE A 310 2.57 18.17 6.72
C PHE A 310 1.64 19.39 6.66
N PHE A 311 0.75 19.52 7.66
CA PHE A 311 -0.21 20.62 7.78
C PHE A 311 0.20 21.69 8.80
N ALA A 312 1.46 21.73 9.25
CA ALA A 312 1.98 22.75 10.15
C ALA A 312 3.00 23.66 9.45
#